data_AF-A0A6B3GLB7-F1
#
_entry.id   AF-A0A6B3GLB7-F1
#
_cell.length_a   1.000
_cell.length_b   1.000
_cell.length_c   1.000
_cell.angle_alpha   90.00
_cell.angle_beta   90.00
_cell.angle_gamma   90.00
#
_symmetry.space_group_name_H-M   'P 1'
#
loop_
_entity.id
_entity.type
_entity.pdbx_description
1 polymer ?
#
loop_
_entity_poly.entity_id
_entity_poly.type
_entity_poly.pdbx_seq_one_letter_code
_entity_poly.pdbx_strand_id
1 'polypeptide(L)'
;IVVDHGGVPSGHRLDGAGFRNAVVIDLSGELTWRPGRTTLRLEFGEDEEGGSRRQGGTVSLVRTDRNRQEQRTLLGRPDRLGPAVARTVAMRVSPYRMALGGDSTEPLSADIELTSLLGIADLHRLQPPDLWSRRSEADRLRVPIGISSEGRPVELDIKESAQGGMGPHGMLIGATGSGKSETLRTLVLALALTHSSDTLNFVLVDFKGGATFLG
;
A
#
# COMPACT_ATOMS: atom_id res chain seq x y z
N ILE A 1 -5.18 6.30 8.87
CA ILE A 1 -4.76 5.58 10.09
C ILE A 1 -5.83 5.79 11.14
N VAL A 2 -6.37 4.74 11.72
CA VAL A 2 -7.34 4.83 12.82
C VAL A 2 -6.64 4.35 14.08
N VAL A 3 -6.64 5.17 15.13
CA VAL A 3 -6.18 4.81 16.47
C VAL A 3 -7.42 4.57 17.32
N ASP A 4 -7.66 3.31 17.64
CA ASP A 4 -8.83 2.87 18.40
C ASP A 4 -8.35 1.99 19.55
N HIS A 5 -8.40 2.54 20.76
CA HIS A 5 -7.95 1.93 22.02
C HIS A 5 -6.48 1.45 22.09
N GLY A 6 -5.64 1.76 21.10
CA GLY A 6 -4.20 1.47 21.10
C GLY A 6 -3.38 2.65 21.64
N GLY A 7 -2.36 2.37 22.46
CA GLY A 7 -1.44 3.39 22.95
C GLY A 7 -0.48 3.87 21.87
N VAL A 8 -0.31 5.19 21.75
CA VAL A 8 0.69 5.80 20.86
C VAL A 8 1.92 6.17 21.69
N PRO A 9 3.12 5.62 21.41
CA PRO A 9 4.32 5.97 22.15
C PRO A 9 4.61 7.48 22.14
N SER A 10 5.14 7.99 23.24
CA SER A 10 5.52 9.40 23.34
C SER A 10 6.56 9.77 22.27
N GLY A 11 6.38 10.95 21.65
CA GLY A 11 7.24 11.43 20.57
C GLY A 11 7.03 10.74 19.21
N HIS A 12 6.04 9.84 19.09
CA HIS A 12 5.70 9.22 17.82
C HIS A 12 5.20 10.28 16.81
N ARG A 13 5.50 10.08 15.52
CA ARG A 13 5.16 11.05 14.46
C ARG A 13 3.68 11.38 14.34
N LEU A 14 2.80 10.48 14.80
CA LEU A 14 1.35 10.70 14.85
C LEU A 14 0.95 11.85 15.80
N ASP A 15 1.73 12.07 16.87
CA ASP A 15 1.54 13.18 17.83
C ASP A 15 2.28 14.48 17.40
N GLY A 16 2.84 14.47 16.18
CA GLY A 16 3.63 15.57 15.63
C GLY A 16 3.12 16.03 14.26
N ALA A 17 4.05 16.11 13.28
CA ALA A 17 3.73 16.59 11.93
C ALA A 17 2.90 15.59 11.09
N GLY A 18 2.66 14.38 11.59
CA GLY A 18 1.95 13.33 10.87
C GLY A 18 2.73 12.75 9.70
N PHE A 19 1.99 12.14 8.77
CA PHE A 19 2.50 11.56 7.53
C PHE A 19 1.89 12.30 6.34
N ARG A 20 2.69 12.51 5.29
CA ARG A 20 2.17 13.07 4.03
C ARG A 20 1.10 12.14 3.47
N ASN A 21 0.04 12.73 2.94
CA ASN A 21 -1.09 12.02 2.32
C ASN A 21 -1.80 11.01 3.24
N ALA A 22 -1.66 11.17 4.56
CA ALA A 22 -2.35 10.36 5.53
C ALA A 22 -3.30 11.21 6.36
N VAL A 23 -4.50 10.68 6.59
CA VAL A 23 -5.42 11.18 7.60
C VAL A 23 -5.32 10.27 8.81
N VAL A 24 -5.16 10.86 10.00
CA VAL A 24 -5.17 10.16 11.28
C VAL A 24 -6.50 10.47 11.96
N ILE A 25 -7.19 9.41 12.36
CA ILE A 25 -8.43 9.49 13.14
C ILE A 25 -8.11 8.88 14.51
N ASP A 26 -8.12 9.69 15.55
CA ASP A 26 -7.92 9.26 16.92
C ASP A 26 -9.26 9.16 17.64
N LEU A 27 -9.64 7.95 18.02
CA LEU A 27 -10.84 7.63 18.77
C LEU A 27 -10.54 7.35 20.25
N SER A 28 -9.27 7.09 20.61
CA SER A 28 -8.86 6.79 21.99
C SER A 28 -8.53 8.04 22.80
N GLY A 29 -8.27 9.17 22.13
CA GLY A 29 -7.85 10.41 22.79
C GLY A 29 -6.42 10.36 23.31
N GLU A 30 -5.60 9.47 22.75
CA GLU A 30 -4.19 9.27 23.13
C GLU A 30 -3.29 10.35 22.53
N LEU A 31 -3.70 10.99 21.43
CA LEU A 31 -2.91 12.06 20.81
C LEU A 31 -3.18 13.39 21.49
N THR A 32 -2.14 14.22 21.59
CA THR A 32 -2.25 15.55 22.15
C THR A 32 -3.05 16.43 21.19
N TRP A 33 -4.23 16.87 21.60
CA TRP A 33 -5.01 17.80 20.79
C TRP A 33 -4.29 19.15 20.64
N ARG A 34 -4.08 19.57 19.40
CA ARG A 34 -3.49 20.87 19.05
C ARG A 34 -4.36 21.56 17.99
N PRO A 35 -4.92 22.75 18.28
CA PRO A 35 -5.70 23.47 17.30
C PRO A 35 -4.81 23.88 16.12
N GLY A 36 -5.26 23.61 14.90
CA GLY A 36 -4.49 23.87 13.69
C GLY A 36 -5.35 23.78 12.44
N ARG A 37 -4.82 24.26 11.31
CA ARG A 37 -5.55 24.27 10.02
C ARG A 37 -5.86 22.86 9.49
N THR A 38 -5.10 21.86 9.93
CA THR A 38 -5.19 20.47 9.48
C THR A 38 -5.73 19.53 10.54
N THR A 39 -6.15 20.06 11.70
CA THR A 39 -6.64 19.27 12.83
C THR A 39 -8.08 19.62 13.11
N LEU A 40 -8.95 18.63 13.13
CA LEU A 40 -10.35 18.77 13.51
C LEU A 40 -10.60 18.01 14.81
N ARG A 41 -11.39 18.60 15.71
CA ARG A 41 -11.93 17.91 16.87
C ARG A 41 -13.44 17.84 16.72
N LEU A 42 -13.94 16.61 16.67
CA LEU A 42 -15.36 16.32 16.61
C LEU A 42 -15.76 15.74 17.96
N GLU A 43 -16.88 16.23 18.49
CA GLU A 43 -17.48 15.74 19.73
C GLU A 43 -18.81 15.09 19.39
N PHE A 44 -19.05 13.91 19.97
CA PHE A 44 -20.27 13.14 19.79
C PHE A 44 -21.11 13.23 21.07
N GLY A 45 -22.33 13.76 20.95
CA GLY A 45 -23.28 13.90 22.05
C GLY A 45 -24.46 12.94 21.93
N GLU A 46 -25.24 12.78 23.00
CA GLU A 46 -26.54 12.09 22.96
C GLU A 46 -27.66 13.08 22.62
N ASP A 47 -28.72 12.62 21.95
CA ASP A 47 -29.92 13.42 21.71
C ASP A 47 -30.77 13.47 23.01
N GLU A 48 -30.77 14.62 23.71
CA GLU A 48 -31.55 14.80 24.96
C GLU A 48 -33.03 15.17 24.75
N GLU A 49 -33.50 15.37 23.51
CA GLU A 49 -34.89 15.78 23.26
C GLU A 49 -35.89 14.62 23.32
N GLY A 50 -36.47 14.44 24.51
CA GLY A 50 -37.86 14.01 24.68
C GLY A 50 -38.11 12.51 24.75
N GLY A 51 -37.88 11.90 25.92
CA GLY A 51 -38.61 10.73 26.48
C GLY A 51 -38.55 9.40 25.72
N SER A 52 -38.12 9.40 24.47
CA SER A 52 -37.88 8.23 23.64
C SER A 52 -36.40 8.24 23.34
N ARG A 53 -35.67 7.24 23.83
CA ARG A 53 -34.29 6.91 23.41
C ARG A 53 -34.28 6.70 21.88
N ARG A 54 -34.32 7.76 21.10
CA ARG A 54 -34.06 7.72 19.67
C ARG A 54 -32.56 7.60 19.57
N GLN A 55 -32.12 6.42 19.16
CA GLN A 55 -30.75 5.96 19.23
C GLN A 55 -29.90 6.60 18.13
N GLY A 56 -29.68 7.91 18.20
CA GLY A 56 -28.84 8.68 17.29
C GLY A 56 -28.21 9.81 18.07
N GLY A 57 -26.87 9.89 18.08
CA GLY A 57 -26.17 10.99 18.73
C GLY A 57 -26.09 12.22 17.81
N THR A 58 -25.65 13.35 18.36
CA THR A 58 -25.23 14.51 17.55
C THR A 58 -23.72 14.49 17.33
N VAL A 59 -23.26 15.18 16.29
CA VAL A 59 -21.85 15.50 16.09
C VAL A 59 -21.66 17.00 16.01
N SER A 60 -20.70 17.52 16.79
CA SER A 60 -20.35 18.94 16.85
C SER A 60 -18.87 19.15 16.54
N LEU A 61 -18.55 20.20 15.80
CA LEU A 61 -17.18 20.66 15.61
C LEU A 61 -16.75 21.51 16.81
N VAL A 62 -15.64 21.16 17.44
CA VAL A 62 -15.04 21.93 18.52
C VAL A 62 -13.91 22.79 17.94
N ARG A 63 -14.01 24.10 18.14
CA ARG A 63 -12.95 25.07 17.80
C ARG A 63 -12.58 25.85 19.04
N THR A 64 -11.33 26.29 19.10
CA THR A 64 -10.88 27.20 20.16
C THR A 64 -10.75 28.60 19.59
N ASP A 65 -11.41 29.55 20.22
CA ASP A 65 -11.37 30.95 19.81
C ASP A 65 -10.09 31.66 20.30
N ARG A 66 -9.98 32.96 19.99
CA ARG A 66 -8.83 33.78 20.39
C ARG A 66 -8.67 33.92 21.91
N ASN A 67 -9.73 33.69 22.68
CA ASN A 67 -9.75 33.78 24.14
C ASN A 67 -9.52 32.41 24.80
N ARG A 68 -9.10 31.41 24.01
CA ARG A 68 -8.92 30.01 24.44
C ARG A 68 -10.21 29.36 24.94
N GLN A 69 -11.38 29.86 24.54
CA GLN A 69 -12.64 29.21 24.85
C GLN A 69 -13.04 28.24 23.74
N GLU A 70 -13.57 27.09 24.15
CA GLU A 70 -14.13 26.11 23.23
C GLU A 70 -15.51 26.57 22.75
N GLN A 71 -15.64 26.66 21.43
CA GLN A 71 -16.91 26.89 20.75
C GLN A 71 -17.32 25.61 20.02
N ARG A 72 -18.55 25.18 20.28
CA ARG A 72 -19.17 24.01 19.65
C ARG A 72 -20.11 24.45 18.56
N THR A 73 -19.94 23.92 17.35
CA THR A 73 -20.85 24.14 16.24
C THR A 73 -21.49 22.82 15.86
N LEU A 74 -22.81 22.70 16.00
CA LEU A 74 -23.56 21.50 15.60
C LEU A 74 -23.39 21.26 14.10
N LEU A 75 -22.92 20.07 13.72
CA LEU A 75 -22.81 19.65 12.33
C LEU A 75 -24.03 18.82 11.89
N GLY A 76 -24.65 18.09 12.81
CA GLY A 76 -25.87 17.32 12.56
C GLY A 76 -25.87 15.95 13.23
N ARG A 77 -26.56 15.00 12.61
CA ARG A 77 -26.62 13.59 13.06
C ARG A 77 -25.77 12.71 12.15
N PRO A 78 -24.89 11.85 12.69
CA PRO A 78 -24.07 10.95 11.89
C PRO A 78 -24.88 9.73 11.41
N ASP A 79 -24.58 9.27 10.21
CA ASP A 79 -25.02 7.96 9.74
C ASP A 79 -24.37 6.83 10.54
N ARG A 80 -25.10 5.74 10.75
CA ARG A 80 -24.65 4.61 11.57
C ARG A 80 -24.47 3.35 10.72
N LEU A 81 -23.35 2.69 10.92
CA LEU A 81 -23.06 1.38 10.33
C LEU A 81 -22.68 0.39 11.44
N GLY A 82 -23.51 -0.64 11.61
CA GLY A 82 -23.25 -1.69 12.59
C GLY A 82 -22.21 -2.72 12.11
N PRO A 83 -21.59 -3.48 13.03
CA PRO A 83 -20.51 -4.43 12.69
C PRO A 83 -20.96 -5.54 11.73
N ALA A 84 -22.22 -5.99 11.81
CA ALA A 84 -22.76 -7.01 10.91
C ALA A 84 -22.85 -6.53 9.45
N VAL A 85 -23.31 -5.29 9.25
CA VAL A 85 -23.40 -4.68 7.92
C VAL A 85 -21.99 -4.38 7.39
N ALA A 86 -21.11 -3.81 8.23
CA ALA A 86 -19.71 -3.57 7.87
C ALA A 86 -19.00 -4.85 7.42
N ARG A 87 -19.19 -5.97 8.13
CA ARG A 87 -18.66 -7.28 7.74
C ARG A 87 -19.19 -7.75 6.39
N THR A 88 -20.48 -7.57 6.14
CA THR A 88 -21.10 -7.96 4.86
C THR A 88 -20.53 -7.15 3.70
N VAL A 89 -20.33 -5.84 3.89
CA VAL A 89 -19.69 -4.97 2.90
C VAL A 89 -18.25 -5.41 2.67
N ALA A 90 -17.47 -5.64 3.74
CA ALA A 90 -16.09 -6.11 3.66
C ALA A 90 -15.97 -7.41 2.85
N MET A 91 -16.85 -8.39 3.11
CA MET A 91 -16.88 -9.66 2.38
C MET A 91 -17.23 -9.47 0.89
N ARG A 92 -18.16 -8.56 0.57
CA ARG A 92 -18.53 -8.26 -0.81
C ARG A 92 -17.42 -7.55 -1.57
N VAL A 93 -16.65 -6.67 -0.91
CA VAL A 93 -15.56 -5.93 -1.57
C VAL A 93 -14.25 -6.71 -1.58
N SER A 94 -14.05 -7.68 -0.68
CA SER A 94 -12.80 -8.45 -0.54
C SER A 94 -12.26 -9.13 -1.81
N PRO A 95 -13.10 -9.67 -2.73
CA PRO A 95 -12.61 -10.25 -3.98
C PRO A 95 -12.02 -9.21 -4.93
N TYR A 96 -12.44 -7.95 -4.82
CA TYR A 96 -11.94 -6.87 -5.65
C TYR A 96 -10.61 -6.41 -5.08
N ARG A 97 -9.54 -6.68 -5.83
CA ARG A 97 -8.26 -6.05 -5.59
C ARG A 97 -8.36 -4.62 -6.09
N MET A 98 -7.99 -3.65 -5.25
CA MET A 98 -7.54 -2.37 -5.80
C MET A 98 -6.34 -2.72 -6.68
N ALA A 99 -6.44 -2.43 -7.97
CA ALA A 99 -5.22 -2.33 -8.75
C ALA A 99 -4.37 -1.29 -8.02
N LEU A 100 -3.12 -1.62 -7.70
CA LEU A 100 -2.08 -0.63 -7.39
C LEU A 100 -1.72 0.21 -8.63
N GLY A 101 -2.62 0.31 -9.61
CA GLY A 101 -2.70 1.46 -10.49
C GLY A 101 -3.47 2.51 -9.72
N GLY A 102 -2.73 3.38 -9.03
CA GLY A 102 -3.29 4.69 -8.74
C GLY A 102 -3.86 5.25 -10.04
N ASP A 103 -4.91 6.06 -9.91
CA ASP A 103 -5.30 7.01 -10.94
C ASP A 103 -4.17 8.07 -11.03
N SER A 104 -2.95 7.62 -11.35
CA SER A 104 -1.84 8.48 -11.68
C SER A 104 -2.04 8.83 -13.13
N THR A 105 -2.25 10.11 -13.37
CA THR A 105 -2.22 10.69 -14.72
C THR A 105 -0.89 10.43 -15.44
N GLU A 106 0.11 9.87 -14.74
CA GLU A 106 1.41 9.46 -15.26
C GLU A 106 1.88 8.14 -14.59
N PRO A 107 1.53 6.96 -15.15
CA PRO A 107 1.95 5.65 -14.65
C PRO A 107 3.47 5.45 -14.59
N LEU A 108 4.21 6.22 -15.38
CA LEU A 108 5.67 6.18 -15.49
C LEU A 108 6.38 7.13 -14.50
N SER A 109 5.63 7.97 -13.77
CA SER A 109 6.20 8.98 -12.86
C SER A 109 6.27 8.52 -11.40
N ALA A 110 5.70 7.35 -11.07
CA ALA A 110 5.77 6.77 -9.74
C ALA A 110 6.73 5.58 -9.72
N ASP A 111 7.54 5.48 -8.67
CA ASP A 111 8.33 4.28 -8.41
C ASP A 111 7.38 3.13 -8.06
N ILE A 112 7.48 2.03 -8.81
CA ILE A 112 6.64 0.85 -8.62
C ILE A 112 7.46 -0.22 -7.92
N GLU A 113 7.04 -0.60 -6.72
CA GLU A 113 7.70 -1.65 -5.96
C GLU A 113 7.48 -3.03 -6.59
N LEU A 114 8.53 -3.85 -6.59
CA LEU A 114 8.46 -5.24 -7.09
C LEU A 114 7.41 -6.09 -6.35
N THR A 115 7.21 -5.85 -5.05
CA THR A 115 6.16 -6.47 -4.24
C THR A 115 4.77 -6.24 -4.84
N SER A 116 4.50 -5.02 -5.31
CA SER A 116 3.26 -4.65 -5.96
C SER A 116 3.10 -5.37 -7.31
N LEU A 117 4.18 -5.44 -8.11
CA LEU A 117 4.19 -6.17 -9.38
C LEU A 117 3.91 -7.67 -9.21
N LEU A 118 4.40 -8.27 -8.12
CA LEU A 118 4.20 -9.69 -7.80
C LEU A 118 2.91 -9.96 -7.01
N GLY A 119 2.12 -8.94 -6.69
CA GLY A 119 0.90 -9.08 -5.90
C GLY A 119 1.15 -9.51 -4.45
N ILE A 120 2.33 -9.22 -3.91
CA ILE A 120 2.72 -9.50 -2.53
C ILE A 120 2.20 -8.36 -1.64
N ALA A 121 1.18 -8.67 -0.83
CA ALA A 121 0.56 -7.69 0.05
C ALA A 121 1.38 -7.38 1.31
N ASP A 122 2.12 -8.38 1.82
CA ASP A 122 2.93 -8.26 3.03
C ASP A 122 4.19 -9.12 2.88
N LEU A 123 5.34 -8.47 2.69
CA LEU A 123 6.62 -9.13 2.51
C LEU A 123 7.08 -9.85 3.79
N HIS A 124 6.72 -9.35 4.97
CA HIS A 124 7.15 -9.93 6.25
C HIS A 124 6.44 -11.25 6.58
N ARG A 125 5.30 -11.51 5.93
CA ARG A 125 4.55 -12.75 6.06
C ARG A 125 4.75 -13.71 4.91
N LEU A 126 5.39 -13.26 3.83
CA LEU A 126 5.58 -14.06 2.63
C LEU A 126 6.43 -15.30 2.91
N GLN A 127 5.92 -16.48 2.53
CA GLN A 127 6.71 -17.69 2.40
C GLN A 127 6.95 -17.95 0.90
N PRO A 128 8.20 -17.94 0.41
CA PRO A 128 8.49 -18.16 -1.01
C PRO A 128 7.84 -19.41 -1.64
N PRO A 129 7.71 -20.56 -0.95
CA PRO A 129 6.99 -21.71 -1.48
C PRO A 129 5.54 -21.44 -1.88
N ASP A 130 4.88 -20.46 -1.24
CA ASP A 130 3.51 -20.06 -1.59
C ASP A 130 3.45 -19.37 -2.96
N LEU A 131 4.53 -18.72 -3.41
CA LEU A 131 4.62 -18.14 -4.75
C LEU A 131 5.01 -19.19 -5.79
N TRP A 132 5.91 -20.10 -5.45
CA TRP A 132 6.36 -21.17 -6.35
C TRP A 132 5.22 -22.12 -6.73
N SER A 133 4.37 -22.48 -5.76
CA SER A 133 3.25 -23.41 -5.94
C SER A 133 2.10 -22.87 -6.79
N ARG A 134 2.02 -21.55 -7.00
CA ARG A 134 0.92 -20.90 -7.74
C ARG A 134 1.15 -20.80 -9.24
N ARG A 135 2.30 -21.24 -9.75
CA ARG A 135 2.72 -20.97 -11.13
C ARG A 135 2.37 -22.13 -12.05
N SER A 136 1.82 -21.79 -13.22
CA SER A 136 1.61 -22.74 -14.31
C SER A 136 2.86 -22.89 -15.17
N GLU A 137 2.89 -23.89 -16.06
CA GLU A 137 3.93 -24.02 -17.10
C GLU A 137 4.05 -22.74 -17.95
N ALA A 138 2.94 -22.04 -18.19
CA ALA A 138 2.95 -20.78 -18.94
C ALA A 138 3.69 -19.66 -18.19
N ASP A 139 3.75 -19.72 -16.86
CA ASP A 139 4.39 -18.72 -15.99
C ASP A 139 5.87 -19.03 -15.71
N ARG A 140 6.34 -20.21 -16.14
CA ARG A 140 7.73 -20.63 -15.94
C ARG A 140 8.68 -19.64 -16.63
N LEU A 141 9.69 -19.19 -15.89
CA LEU A 141 10.68 -18.19 -16.31
C LEU A 141 10.07 -16.87 -16.83
N ARG A 142 8.86 -16.53 -16.37
CA ARG A 142 8.14 -15.31 -16.72
C ARG A 142 7.90 -14.45 -15.48
N VAL A 143 8.37 -13.21 -15.51
CA VAL A 143 8.27 -12.28 -14.37
C VAL A 143 7.98 -10.85 -14.81
N PRO A 144 7.24 -10.07 -14.01
CA PRO A 144 7.05 -8.65 -14.27
C PRO A 144 8.34 -7.87 -13.99
N ILE A 145 8.66 -6.91 -14.86
CA ILE A 145 9.83 -6.03 -14.76
C ILE A 145 9.47 -4.54 -14.70
N GLY A 146 8.19 -4.20 -14.86
CA GLY A 146 7.71 -2.82 -14.84
C GLY A 146 6.23 -2.73 -15.25
N ILE A 147 5.79 -1.51 -15.56
CA ILE A 147 4.44 -1.21 -16.02
C ILE A 147 4.49 -0.37 -17.31
N SER A 148 3.55 -0.60 -18.21
CA SER A 148 3.41 0.12 -19.47
C SER A 148 2.72 1.48 -19.28
N SER A 149 2.69 2.30 -20.33
CA SER A 149 1.93 3.56 -20.36
C SER A 149 0.44 3.37 -20.07
N GLU A 150 -0.10 2.18 -20.31
CA GLU A 150 -1.49 1.81 -20.07
C GLU A 150 -1.74 1.24 -18.67
N GLY A 151 -0.73 1.26 -17.79
CA GLY A 151 -0.86 0.75 -16.42
C GLY A 151 -0.83 -0.79 -16.33
N ARG A 152 -0.44 -1.50 -17.40
CA ARG A 152 -0.37 -2.96 -17.41
C ARG A 152 1.03 -3.46 -17.08
N PRO A 153 1.18 -4.56 -16.31
CA PRO A 153 2.49 -5.17 -16.08
C PRO A 153 3.19 -5.53 -17.40
N VAL A 154 4.45 -5.11 -17.52
CA VAL A 154 5.36 -5.56 -18.58
C VAL A 154 6.13 -6.75 -18.03
N GLU A 155 5.97 -7.90 -18.68
CA GLU A 155 6.60 -9.14 -18.27
C GLU A 155 7.73 -9.52 -19.20
N LEU A 156 8.80 -10.06 -18.63
CA LEU A 156 9.89 -10.68 -19.34
C LEU A 156 9.72 -12.20 -19.25
N ASP A 157 9.67 -12.85 -20.41
CA ASP A 157 9.57 -14.31 -20.53
C ASP A 157 10.84 -14.84 -21.23
N ILE A 158 11.74 -15.46 -20.46
CA ILE A 158 13.03 -15.95 -20.98
C ILE A 158 12.99 -17.42 -21.40
N LYS A 159 11.81 -18.02 -21.56
CA LYS A 159 11.70 -19.35 -22.18
C LYS A 159 12.16 -19.29 -23.64
N GLU A 160 12.46 -20.47 -24.18
CA GLU A 160 12.66 -20.61 -25.61
C GLU A 160 11.42 -20.20 -26.40
N SER A 161 11.62 -19.68 -27.61
CA SER A 161 10.51 -19.30 -28.49
C SER A 161 9.59 -20.48 -28.82
N ALA A 162 10.13 -21.69 -28.86
CA ALA A 162 9.36 -22.93 -29.01
C ALA A 162 8.38 -23.19 -27.85
N GLN A 163 8.63 -22.60 -26.68
CA GLN A 163 7.79 -22.66 -25.48
C GLN A 163 6.95 -21.39 -25.29
N GLY A 164 6.89 -20.52 -26.30
CA GLY A 164 6.14 -19.26 -26.30
C GLY A 164 6.84 -18.10 -25.60
N GLY A 165 8.13 -18.22 -25.27
CA GLY A 165 8.92 -17.16 -24.64
C GLY A 165 9.57 -16.20 -25.65
N MET A 166 10.24 -15.17 -25.12
CA MET A 166 10.96 -14.17 -25.91
C MET A 166 12.33 -14.66 -26.39
N GLY A 167 12.73 -15.86 -26.00
CA GLY A 167 14.02 -16.46 -26.30
C GLY A 167 14.95 -16.52 -25.07
N PRO A 168 15.89 -17.47 -25.05
CA PRO A 168 16.71 -17.74 -23.87
C PRO A 168 17.82 -16.70 -23.62
N HIS A 169 18.04 -15.78 -24.55
CA HIS A 169 19.11 -14.80 -24.52
C HIS A 169 18.57 -13.40 -24.79
N GLY A 170 19.05 -12.43 -24.03
CA GLY A 170 18.67 -11.02 -24.16
C GLY A 170 19.86 -10.10 -23.98
N MET A 171 19.69 -8.85 -24.43
CA MET A 171 20.70 -7.81 -24.31
C MET A 171 20.06 -6.55 -23.68
N LEU A 172 20.65 -6.07 -22.58
CA LEU A 172 20.23 -4.85 -21.90
C LEU A 172 21.33 -3.80 -22.02
N ILE A 173 21.02 -2.70 -22.73
CA ILE A 173 21.93 -1.58 -22.95
C ILE A 173 21.36 -0.36 -22.23
N GLY A 174 22.21 0.35 -21.49
CA GLY A 174 21.82 1.59 -20.81
C GLY A 174 23.03 2.41 -20.40
N ALA A 175 22.92 3.74 -20.54
CA ALA A 175 23.93 4.68 -20.04
C ALA A 175 23.98 4.69 -18.50
N THR A 176 25.03 5.25 -17.91
CA THR A 176 25.08 5.48 -16.45
C THR A 176 23.86 6.30 -16.02
N GLY A 177 23.17 5.87 -14.96
CA GLY A 177 21.96 6.53 -14.46
C GLY A 177 20.65 6.10 -15.13
N SER A 178 20.69 5.28 -16.19
CA SER A 178 19.47 4.76 -16.86
C SER A 178 18.69 3.69 -16.08
N GLY A 179 19.21 3.24 -14.94
CA GLY A 179 18.57 2.19 -14.14
C GLY A 179 18.98 0.76 -14.49
N LYS A 180 19.93 0.52 -15.41
CA LYS A 180 20.37 -0.84 -15.82
C LYS A 180 20.64 -1.80 -14.64
N SER A 181 21.38 -1.34 -13.63
CA SER A 181 21.70 -2.17 -12.45
C SER A 181 20.44 -2.50 -11.65
N GLU A 182 19.50 -1.57 -11.53
CA GLU A 182 18.24 -1.78 -10.81
C GLU A 182 17.30 -2.72 -11.56
N THR A 183 17.24 -2.60 -12.89
CA THR A 183 16.50 -3.55 -13.74
C THR A 183 17.04 -4.97 -13.59
N LEU A 184 18.37 -5.15 -13.55
CA LEU A 184 18.98 -6.47 -13.36
C LEU A 184 18.70 -7.03 -11.96
N ARG A 185 18.77 -6.21 -10.90
CA ARG A 185 18.38 -6.62 -9.55
C ARG A 185 16.92 -7.03 -9.48
N THR A 186 16.03 -6.21 -10.06
CA THR A 186 14.59 -6.48 -10.13
C THR A 186 14.31 -7.80 -10.82
N LEU A 187 14.95 -8.04 -11.98
CA LEU A 187 14.80 -9.29 -12.72
C LEU A 187 15.25 -10.51 -11.90
N VAL A 188 16.43 -10.44 -11.30
CA VAL A 188 16.99 -11.54 -10.49
C VAL A 188 16.11 -11.82 -9.27
N LEU A 189 15.71 -10.78 -8.54
CA LEU A 189 14.84 -10.90 -7.37
C LEU A 189 13.46 -11.45 -7.73
N ALA A 190 12.86 -10.97 -8.83
CA ALA A 190 11.56 -11.45 -9.28
C ALA A 190 11.62 -12.94 -9.63
N LEU A 191 12.68 -13.36 -10.35
CA LEU A 191 12.88 -14.77 -10.69
C LEU A 191 13.12 -15.62 -9.43
N ALA A 192 13.96 -15.17 -8.49
CA ALA A 192 14.25 -15.87 -7.24
C ALA A 192 13.02 -16.01 -6.31
N LEU A 193 12.18 -14.98 -6.24
CA LEU A 193 10.93 -15.04 -5.46
C LEU A 193 9.89 -15.98 -6.07
N THR A 194 9.97 -16.23 -7.38
CA THR A 194 8.95 -16.99 -8.12
C THR A 194 9.38 -18.38 -8.55
N HIS A 195 10.65 -18.74 -8.38
CA HIS A 195 11.20 -20.05 -8.73
C HIS A 195 12.05 -20.62 -7.58
N SER A 196 11.89 -21.92 -7.32
CA SER A 196 12.77 -22.65 -6.41
C SER A 196 14.19 -22.75 -6.98
N SER A 197 15.19 -22.77 -6.10
CA SER A 197 16.59 -23.08 -6.43
C SER A 197 16.78 -24.45 -7.11
N ASP A 198 15.83 -25.37 -6.92
CA ASP A 198 15.85 -26.67 -7.59
C ASP A 198 15.55 -26.54 -9.09
N THR A 199 14.87 -25.46 -9.49
CA THR A 199 14.38 -25.22 -10.86
C THR A 199 15.10 -24.10 -11.59
N LEU A 200 15.73 -23.18 -10.85
CA LEU A 200 16.44 -22.04 -11.42
C LEU A 200 17.66 -21.68 -10.55
N ASN A 201 18.81 -21.55 -11.22
CA ASN A 201 20.06 -21.11 -10.60
C ASN A 201 20.60 -19.88 -11.33
N PHE A 202 21.31 -19.02 -10.59
CA PHE A 202 21.86 -17.77 -11.12
C PHE A 202 23.39 -17.81 -11.15
N VAL A 203 23.97 -17.26 -12.22
CA VAL A 203 25.38 -16.92 -12.30
C VAL A 203 25.46 -15.42 -12.59
N LEU A 204 25.86 -14.64 -11.60
CA LEU A 204 25.87 -13.18 -11.67
C LEU A 204 27.32 -12.70 -11.84
N VAL A 205 27.60 -11.98 -12.93
CA VAL A 205 28.94 -11.49 -13.28
C VAL A 205 28.91 -9.99 -13.51
N ASP A 206 29.74 -9.23 -12.78
CA ASP A 206 29.91 -7.77 -12.94
C ASP A 206 31.38 -7.44 -13.20
N PHE A 207 31.67 -6.90 -14.40
CA PHE A 207 33.03 -6.60 -14.84
C PHE A 207 33.57 -5.23 -14.38
N LYS A 208 32.74 -4.35 -13.78
CA LYS A 208 33.12 -2.93 -13.55
C LYS A 208 33.20 -2.49 -12.08
N GLY A 209 33.24 -3.41 -11.11
CA GLY A 209 33.52 -3.06 -9.70
C GLY A 209 32.41 -3.41 -8.68
N GLY A 210 31.60 -4.43 -8.96
CA GLY A 210 30.93 -5.24 -7.93
C GLY A 210 29.65 -4.70 -7.30
N ALA A 211 29.28 -3.43 -7.48
CA ALA A 211 28.13 -2.87 -6.76
C ALA A 211 26.75 -3.39 -7.21
N THR A 212 26.63 -4.01 -8.39
CA THR A 212 25.32 -4.39 -8.93
C THR A 212 24.60 -5.45 -8.10
N PHE A 213 25.30 -6.33 -7.39
CA PHE A 213 24.68 -7.42 -6.61
C PHE A 213 25.15 -7.50 -5.16
N LEU A 214 25.71 -6.41 -4.61
CA LEU A 214 26.31 -6.40 -3.26
C LEU A 214 25.31 -6.27 -2.09
N GLY A 215 24.01 -6.36 -2.33
CA GLY A 215 22.95 -6.23 -1.32
C GLY A 215 22.27 -4.88 -1.39
#